data_AF-I3R232-F1
#
_entry.id   AF-I3R232-F1
#
_cell.length_a   1.000
_cell.length_b   1.000
_cell.length_c   1.000
_cell.angle_alpha   90.00
_cell.angle_beta   90.00
_cell.angle_gamma   90.00
#
_symmetry.space_group_name_H-M   'P 1'
#
loop_
_entity.id
_entity.type
_entity.pdbx_description
1 polymer ?
#
loop_
_entity_poly.entity_id
_entity_poly.type
_entity_poly.pdbx_seq_one_letter_code
_entity_poly.pdbx_strand_id
1 'polypeptide(L)'
;MSIMNALRPNVTASSNKRMMVFILVLTLSGLENTIAELIPEPTLGPIELGISSFIFLPLALVFLFPYIEAAIAVPLGEIVFTEFLLGEFGGLGEFSEVVLVTTFVYVAAQMVHDLTNPRQVFLAAAFAKIGSQIPATLLDMGVIWVGAEEFEAVAGLPQSVFVIEVLDMIPEAIITGLVFGAIPTMYLVPSLYGKVEPLLGINPRPQSDASMLSEIGIMHVAALIGASILAFFFATAGFFLGLPMMETESLLNIGALVGLTVEDGGAGIFISLILAFILFLLVVAWGRNSTAPTRQQSQTRK
;
A
#
# COMPACT_ATOMS: atom_id res chain seq x y z
N MET A 1 23.98 -41.42 -3.54
CA MET A 1 23.23 -41.31 -2.27
C MET A 1 23.38 -39.89 -1.79
N SER A 2 22.36 -39.08 -1.62
CA SER A 2 20.95 -39.20 -1.97
C SER A 2 20.32 -37.88 -1.53
N ILE A 3 19.56 -37.24 -2.42
CA ILE A 3 18.25 -36.65 -2.07
C ILE A 3 18.23 -35.43 -1.12
N MET A 4 19.34 -34.95 -0.55
CA MET A 4 19.28 -33.83 0.43
C MET A 4 19.51 -32.41 -0.14
N ASN A 5 19.62 -32.24 -1.47
CA ASN A 5 19.54 -30.91 -2.11
C ASN A 5 18.11 -30.55 -2.59
N ALA A 6 17.09 -31.33 -2.22
CA ALA A 6 15.75 -31.25 -2.81
C ALA A 6 14.66 -30.58 -1.95
N LEU A 7 14.98 -29.89 -0.85
CA LEU A 7 13.92 -29.40 0.07
C LEU A 7 13.93 -27.92 0.43
N ARG A 8 14.53 -27.04 -0.39
CA ARG A 8 14.16 -25.61 -0.40
C ARG A 8 14.24 -25.07 -1.82
N PRO A 9 13.13 -24.99 -2.59
CA PRO A 9 13.14 -24.17 -3.79
C PRO A 9 13.36 -22.73 -3.32
N ASN A 10 14.53 -22.16 -3.64
CA ASN A 10 14.74 -20.73 -3.55
C ASN A 10 13.65 -20.05 -4.38
N VAL A 11 12.68 -19.44 -3.72
CA VAL A 11 11.65 -18.56 -4.32
C VAL A 11 12.31 -17.21 -4.66
N THR A 12 13.48 -17.23 -5.26
CA THR A 12 14.12 -16.05 -5.83
C THR A 12 13.92 -16.13 -7.33
N ALA A 13 12.76 -15.66 -7.79
CA ALA A 13 12.59 -15.37 -9.20
C ALA A 13 13.70 -14.41 -9.65
N SER A 14 14.23 -14.60 -10.85
CA SER A 14 15.25 -13.69 -11.39
C SER A 14 14.72 -12.26 -11.43
N SER A 15 15.60 -11.26 -11.37
CA SER A 15 15.23 -9.84 -11.44
C SER A 15 14.22 -9.55 -12.57
N ASN A 16 14.45 -10.13 -13.75
CA ASN A 16 13.56 -9.99 -14.91
C ASN A 16 12.14 -10.51 -14.65
N LYS A 17 11.98 -11.65 -13.94
CA LYS A 17 10.67 -12.20 -13.61
C LYS A 17 9.93 -11.35 -12.58
N ARG A 18 10.65 -10.76 -11.62
CA ARG A 18 10.06 -9.82 -10.65
C ARG A 18 9.57 -8.55 -11.34
N MET A 19 10.30 -8.08 -12.35
CA MET A 19 9.86 -6.98 -13.21
C MET A 19 8.62 -7.34 -14.04
N MET A 20 8.55 -8.56 -14.59
CA MET A 20 7.34 -9.02 -15.30
C MET A 20 6.11 -9.03 -14.40
N VAL A 21 6.25 -9.52 -13.16
CA VAL A 21 5.17 -9.50 -12.16
C VAL A 21 4.80 -8.05 -11.81
N PHE A 22 5.79 -7.17 -11.59
CA PHE A 22 5.55 -5.74 -11.35
C PHE A 22 4.68 -5.13 -12.46
N ILE A 23 5.06 -5.32 -13.73
CA ILE A 23 4.31 -4.77 -14.88
C ILE A 23 2.89 -5.36 -14.93
N LEU A 24 2.76 -6.68 -14.72
CA LEU A 24 1.46 -7.34 -14.73
C LEU A 24 0.53 -6.77 -13.65
N VAL A 25 1.01 -6.64 -12.41
CA VAL A 25 0.23 -6.09 -11.31
C VAL A 25 -0.08 -4.62 -11.56
N LEU A 26 0.88 -3.82 -12.01
CA LEU A 26 0.72 -2.40 -12.30
C LEU A 26 -0.37 -2.16 -13.35
N THR A 27 -0.33 -2.92 -14.46
CA THR A 27 -1.34 -2.79 -15.52
C THR A 27 -2.73 -3.27 -15.09
N LEU A 28 -2.81 -4.33 -14.29
CA LEU A 28 -4.08 -4.84 -13.81
C LEU A 28 -4.71 -3.91 -12.77
N SER A 29 -3.90 -3.38 -11.84
CA SER A 29 -4.31 -2.39 -10.84
C SER A 29 -4.71 -1.06 -11.47
N GLY A 30 -4.06 -0.66 -12.55
CA GLY A 30 -4.49 0.51 -13.30
C GLY A 30 -5.84 0.31 -13.97
N LEU A 31 -5.99 -0.80 -14.71
CA LEU A 31 -7.23 -1.09 -15.43
C LEU A 31 -8.45 -1.24 -14.51
N GLU A 32 -8.27 -1.89 -13.36
CA GLU A 32 -9.36 -2.13 -12.42
C GLU A 32 -9.86 -0.85 -11.77
N ASN A 33 -8.95 0.05 -11.37
CA ASN A 33 -9.30 1.37 -10.85
C ASN A 33 -9.92 2.28 -11.92
N THR A 34 -9.40 2.28 -13.15
CA THR A 34 -10.04 3.03 -14.25
C THR A 34 -11.46 2.54 -14.52
N ILE A 35 -11.73 1.24 -14.38
CA ILE A 35 -13.09 0.70 -14.54
C ILE A 35 -13.97 1.10 -13.35
N ALA A 36 -13.44 1.06 -12.12
CA ALA A 36 -14.15 1.47 -10.92
C ALA A 36 -14.62 2.93 -11.02
N GLU A 37 -13.74 3.83 -11.48
CA GLU A 37 -14.03 5.26 -11.68
C GLU A 37 -15.15 5.55 -12.70
N LEU A 38 -15.40 4.61 -13.62
CA LEU A 38 -16.48 4.74 -14.60
C LEU A 38 -17.85 4.30 -14.05
N ILE A 39 -17.88 3.67 -12.87
CA ILE A 39 -19.11 3.18 -12.25
C ILE A 39 -19.75 4.33 -11.46
N PRO A 40 -21.03 4.65 -11.70
CA PRO A 40 -21.69 5.72 -10.97
C PRO A 40 -21.86 5.34 -9.49
N GLU A 41 -21.63 6.32 -8.61
CA GLU A 41 -21.73 6.15 -7.16
C GLU A 41 -23.08 6.66 -6.66
N PRO A 42 -24.02 5.76 -6.30
CA PRO A 42 -25.30 6.19 -5.76
C PRO A 42 -25.10 6.77 -4.35
N THR A 43 -25.59 7.98 -4.13
CA THR A 43 -25.53 8.65 -2.83
C THR A 43 -26.80 8.35 -2.02
N LEU A 44 -26.61 8.05 -0.73
CA LEU A 44 -27.69 7.95 0.25
C LEU A 44 -27.46 8.98 1.36
N GLY A 45 -27.83 10.23 1.08
CA GLY A 45 -27.52 11.35 1.98
C GLY A 45 -26.03 11.68 1.90
N PRO A 46 -25.30 11.79 3.04
CA PRO A 46 -23.87 12.07 3.06
C PRO A 46 -22.99 10.82 2.85
N ILE A 47 -23.59 9.67 2.51
CA ILE A 47 -22.88 8.40 2.36
C ILE A 47 -22.84 8.04 0.88
N GLU A 48 -21.64 7.85 0.36
CA GLU A 48 -21.39 7.32 -0.98
C GLU A 48 -21.35 5.78 -0.93
N LEU A 49 -22.13 5.14 -1.80
CA LEU A 49 -22.21 3.67 -1.90
C LEU A 49 -21.45 3.15 -3.14
N GLY A 50 -20.42 3.89 -3.53
CA GLY A 50 -19.56 3.60 -4.67
C GLY A 50 -18.70 2.37 -4.49
N ILE A 51 -18.08 1.95 -5.59
CA ILE A 51 -17.02 0.95 -5.59
C ILE A 51 -15.77 1.70 -6.01
N SER A 52 -14.93 2.04 -5.04
CA SER A 52 -13.70 2.80 -5.32
C SER A 52 -12.64 1.96 -6.04
N SER A 53 -12.61 0.65 -5.81
CA SER A 53 -11.66 -0.26 -6.44
C SER A 53 -12.12 -1.71 -6.46
N PHE A 54 -11.68 -2.44 -7.47
CA PHE A 54 -11.72 -3.89 -7.59
C PHE A 54 -10.38 -4.52 -7.18
N ILE A 55 -9.88 -4.09 -6.01
CA ILE A 55 -8.56 -4.45 -5.45
C ILE A 55 -8.30 -5.96 -5.35
N PHE A 56 -9.35 -6.78 -5.42
CA PHE A 56 -9.22 -8.23 -5.47
C PHE A 56 -8.36 -8.75 -6.62
N LEU A 57 -8.33 -8.03 -7.76
CA LEU A 57 -7.56 -8.38 -8.94
C LEU A 57 -6.05 -8.26 -8.71
N PRO A 58 -5.51 -7.09 -8.32
CA PRO A 58 -4.10 -6.98 -7.98
C PRO A 58 -3.72 -7.80 -6.74
N LEU A 59 -4.58 -7.87 -5.70
CA LEU A 59 -4.31 -8.69 -4.51
C LEU A 59 -4.13 -10.16 -4.85
N ALA A 60 -4.92 -10.69 -5.78
CA ALA A 60 -4.79 -12.09 -6.18
C ALA A 60 -3.39 -12.38 -6.75
N LEU A 61 -2.85 -11.47 -7.56
CA LEU A 61 -1.49 -11.60 -8.09
C LEU A 61 -0.44 -11.43 -7.00
N VAL A 62 -0.58 -10.46 -6.10
CA VAL A 62 0.39 -10.23 -5.03
C VAL A 62 0.45 -11.41 -4.05
N PHE A 63 -0.66 -12.10 -3.79
CA PHE A 63 -0.64 -13.29 -2.92
C PHE A 63 0.07 -14.48 -3.58
N LEU A 64 -0.05 -14.63 -4.90
CA LEU A 64 0.70 -15.62 -5.69
C LEU A 64 2.19 -15.26 -5.77
N PHE A 65 2.50 -13.97 -5.89
CA PHE A 65 3.85 -13.43 -6.03
C PHE A 65 4.16 -12.42 -4.91
N PRO A 66 4.52 -12.88 -3.70
CA PRO A 66 4.69 -12.04 -2.51
C PRO A 66 6.00 -11.24 -2.53
N TYR A 67 6.22 -10.49 -3.61
CA TYR A 67 7.35 -9.60 -3.85
C TYR A 67 6.95 -8.18 -3.49
N ILE A 68 7.88 -7.41 -2.90
CA ILE A 68 7.64 -5.99 -2.63
C ILE A 68 7.37 -5.21 -3.92
N GLU A 69 8.00 -5.63 -5.02
CA GLU A 69 7.76 -5.08 -6.36
C GLU A 69 6.31 -5.32 -6.82
N ALA A 70 5.72 -6.47 -6.48
CA ALA A 70 4.31 -6.70 -6.78
C ALA A 70 3.41 -5.78 -5.93
N ALA A 71 3.73 -5.61 -4.65
CA ALA A 71 2.94 -4.77 -3.75
C ALA A 71 3.00 -3.28 -4.11
N ILE A 72 4.17 -2.75 -4.48
CA ILE A 72 4.31 -1.33 -4.88
C ILE A 72 3.63 -1.05 -6.22
N ALA A 73 3.51 -2.05 -7.08
CA ALA A 73 2.81 -1.92 -8.34
C ALA A 73 1.30 -1.67 -8.18
N VAL A 74 0.70 -2.01 -7.03
CA VAL A 74 -0.72 -1.81 -6.77
C VAL A 74 -1.08 -0.33 -6.78
N PRO A 75 -0.63 0.51 -5.83
CA PRO A 75 -0.97 1.93 -5.83
C PRO A 75 -0.32 2.69 -7.01
N LEU A 76 0.81 2.22 -7.55
CA LEU A 76 1.38 2.85 -8.75
C LEU A 76 0.53 2.62 -10.01
N GLY A 77 -0.21 1.52 -10.09
CA GLY A 77 -1.13 1.28 -11.20
C GLY A 77 -2.26 2.29 -11.21
N GLU A 78 -2.82 2.57 -10.05
CA GLU A 78 -3.84 3.60 -9.84
C GLU A 78 -3.36 4.98 -10.25
N ILE A 79 -2.24 5.45 -9.71
CA ILE A 79 -1.65 6.75 -10.08
C ILE A 79 -1.46 6.87 -11.59
N VAL A 80 -0.89 5.83 -12.22
CA VAL A 80 -0.50 5.91 -13.64
C VAL A 80 -1.70 5.86 -14.58
N PHE A 81 -2.71 5.05 -14.28
CA PHE A 81 -3.82 4.78 -15.20
C PHE A 81 -5.12 5.49 -14.83
N THR A 82 -5.30 5.88 -13.57
CA THR A 82 -6.47 6.62 -13.11
C THR A 82 -6.09 8.08 -12.98
N GLU A 83 -5.28 8.45 -11.99
CA GLU A 83 -5.01 9.86 -11.66
C GLU A 83 -4.34 10.64 -12.81
N PHE A 84 -3.28 10.09 -13.43
CA PHE A 84 -2.63 10.77 -14.55
C PHE A 84 -3.47 10.80 -15.82
N LEU A 85 -4.25 9.76 -16.11
CA LEU A 85 -5.05 9.72 -17.34
C LEU A 85 -6.30 10.59 -17.23
N LEU A 86 -6.90 10.68 -16.04
CA LEU A 86 -8.06 11.52 -15.75
C LEU A 86 -7.67 12.97 -15.42
N GLY A 87 -6.39 13.21 -15.10
CA GLY A 87 -5.87 14.54 -14.80
C GLY A 87 -6.14 15.00 -13.37
N GLU A 88 -6.39 14.05 -12.47
CA GLU A 88 -6.78 14.27 -11.07
C GLU A 88 -5.62 14.11 -10.09
N PHE A 89 -4.41 13.86 -10.59
CA PHE A 89 -3.21 13.67 -9.78
C PHE A 89 -2.98 14.81 -8.77
N GLY A 90 -3.14 14.51 -7.47
CA GLY A 90 -3.00 15.45 -6.36
C GLY A 90 -1.57 15.72 -5.92
N GLY A 91 -0.55 15.25 -6.65
CA GLY A 91 0.85 15.61 -6.38
C GLY A 91 1.51 14.73 -5.33
N LEU A 92 2.20 15.36 -4.37
CA LEU A 92 2.92 14.63 -3.32
C LEU A 92 2.01 13.98 -2.28
N GLY A 93 0.74 14.43 -2.19
CA GLY A 93 -0.26 13.83 -1.29
C GLY A 93 -0.54 12.37 -1.63
N GLU A 94 -0.61 12.06 -2.93
CA GLU A 94 -0.89 10.70 -3.46
C GLU A 94 0.18 9.67 -3.07
N PHE A 95 1.41 10.12 -2.81
CA PHE A 95 2.46 9.24 -2.34
C PHE A 95 2.24 8.73 -0.90
N SER A 96 1.34 9.36 -0.13
CA SER A 96 0.92 8.84 1.17
C SER A 96 0.21 7.50 1.02
N GLU A 97 -0.69 7.39 0.05
CA GLU A 97 -1.37 6.16 -0.30
C GLU A 97 -0.39 5.10 -0.83
N VAL A 98 0.55 5.50 -1.70
CA VAL A 98 1.58 4.58 -2.22
C VAL A 98 2.30 3.88 -1.08
N VAL A 99 2.72 4.62 -0.06
CA VAL A 99 3.46 4.05 1.08
C VAL A 99 2.57 3.15 1.93
N LEU A 100 1.33 3.57 2.20
CA LEU A 100 0.36 2.80 3.00
C LEU A 100 -0.03 1.49 2.30
N VAL A 101 -0.61 1.59 1.11
CA VAL A 101 -1.13 0.43 0.37
C VAL A 101 -0.01 -0.55 0.09
N THR A 102 1.15 -0.10 -0.39
CA THR A 102 2.31 -0.98 -0.62
C THR A 102 2.67 -1.79 0.62
N THR A 103 2.74 -1.13 1.79
CA THR A 103 3.19 -1.78 3.02
C THR A 103 2.14 -2.76 3.53
N PHE A 104 0.86 -2.36 3.58
CA PHE A 104 -0.23 -3.22 4.05
C PHE A 104 -0.45 -4.42 3.13
N VAL A 105 -0.45 -4.22 1.81
CA VAL A 105 -0.55 -5.28 0.81
C VAL A 105 0.64 -6.24 0.90
N TYR A 106 1.86 -5.73 1.08
CA TYR A 106 3.04 -6.57 1.25
C TYR A 106 2.95 -7.44 2.51
N VAL A 107 2.58 -6.84 3.65
CA VAL A 107 2.40 -7.58 4.92
C VAL A 107 1.28 -8.61 4.79
N ALA A 108 0.15 -8.26 4.17
CA ALA A 108 -0.94 -9.17 3.90
C ALA A 108 -0.49 -10.40 3.09
N ALA A 109 0.36 -10.20 2.08
CA ALA A 109 0.88 -11.29 1.26
C ALA A 109 1.77 -12.26 2.06
N GLN A 110 2.48 -11.76 3.09
CA GLN A 110 3.26 -12.59 4.01
C GLN A 110 2.36 -13.36 5.00
N MET A 111 1.17 -12.86 5.32
CA MET A 111 0.21 -13.53 6.21
C MET A 111 -0.43 -14.79 5.59
N VAL A 112 -0.34 -14.96 4.26
CA VAL A 112 -0.92 -16.10 3.53
C VAL A 112 0.13 -17.21 3.33
N HIS A 113 0.02 -18.28 4.10
CA HIS A 113 0.89 -19.46 4.01
C HIS A 113 0.26 -20.61 3.22
N ASP A 114 -1.07 -20.71 3.19
CA ASP A 114 -1.82 -21.60 2.32
C ASP A 114 -2.80 -20.81 1.45
N LEU A 115 -2.48 -20.74 0.14
CA LEU A 115 -3.29 -20.07 -0.88
C LEU A 115 -4.58 -20.83 -1.22
N THR A 116 -4.72 -22.08 -0.80
CA THR A 116 -5.95 -22.87 -0.98
C THR A 116 -6.91 -22.75 0.20
N ASN A 117 -6.47 -22.19 1.31
CA ASN A 117 -7.32 -21.91 2.47
C ASN A 117 -8.06 -20.58 2.28
N PRO A 118 -9.36 -20.61 1.96
CA PRO A 118 -10.11 -19.39 1.65
C PRO A 118 -10.22 -18.45 2.86
N ARG A 119 -10.16 -18.97 4.10
CA ARG A 119 -10.23 -18.14 5.31
C ARG A 119 -8.98 -17.30 5.49
N GLN A 120 -7.81 -17.90 5.26
CA GLN A 120 -6.54 -17.20 5.37
C GLN A 120 -6.43 -16.11 4.30
N VAL A 121 -6.83 -16.44 3.07
CA VAL A 121 -6.88 -15.47 1.96
C VAL A 121 -7.86 -14.34 2.26
N PHE A 122 -9.08 -14.66 2.74
CA PHE A 122 -10.08 -13.65 3.10
C PHE A 122 -9.56 -12.67 4.16
N LEU A 123 -9.00 -13.19 5.26
CA LEU A 123 -8.51 -12.37 6.36
C LEU A 123 -7.31 -11.51 5.94
N ALA A 124 -6.42 -12.03 5.10
CA ALA A 124 -5.29 -11.26 4.57
C ALA A 124 -5.77 -10.16 3.60
N ALA A 125 -6.73 -10.44 2.73
CA ALA A 125 -7.27 -9.46 1.80
C ALA A 125 -8.02 -8.33 2.54
N ALA A 126 -8.83 -8.69 3.55
CA ALA A 126 -9.49 -7.72 4.42
C ALA A 126 -8.46 -6.86 5.18
N PHE A 127 -7.41 -7.48 5.70
CA PHE A 127 -6.31 -6.74 6.34
C PHE A 127 -5.61 -5.78 5.36
N ALA A 128 -5.39 -6.18 4.11
CA ALA A 128 -4.74 -5.33 3.13
C ALA A 128 -5.51 -4.02 2.89
N LYS A 129 -6.81 -4.11 2.54
CA LYS A 129 -7.61 -2.93 2.18
C LYS A 129 -8.16 -2.17 3.40
N ILE A 130 -8.80 -2.87 4.34
CA ILE A 130 -9.37 -2.20 5.52
C ILE A 130 -8.24 -1.72 6.45
N GLY A 131 -7.16 -2.49 6.55
CA GLY A 131 -6.01 -2.12 7.37
C GLY A 131 -5.32 -0.86 6.86
N SER A 132 -5.17 -0.69 5.54
CA SER A 132 -4.59 0.54 4.97
C SER A 132 -5.54 1.74 5.03
N GLN A 133 -6.84 1.51 4.97
CA GLN A 133 -7.86 2.58 5.04
C GLN A 133 -7.81 3.32 6.38
N ILE A 134 -7.68 2.61 7.49
CA ILE A 134 -7.68 3.21 8.83
C ILE A 134 -6.62 4.32 8.98
N PRO A 135 -5.31 4.06 8.72
CA PRO A 135 -4.32 5.12 8.77
C PRO A 135 -4.58 6.18 7.72
N ALA A 136 -5.04 5.85 6.50
CA ALA A 136 -5.36 6.83 5.45
C ALA A 136 -6.39 7.86 5.93
N THR A 137 -7.55 7.41 6.41
CA THR A 137 -8.60 8.27 7.00
C THR A 137 -8.07 9.12 8.16
N LEU A 138 -7.16 8.58 8.99
CA LEU A 138 -6.52 9.35 10.04
C LEU A 138 -5.56 10.42 9.49
N LEU A 139 -4.90 10.19 8.34
CA LEU A 139 -4.08 11.19 7.66
C LEU A 139 -4.95 12.33 7.15
N ASP A 140 -6.06 12.01 6.48
CA ASP A 140 -6.96 13.00 5.88
C ASP A 140 -7.50 13.95 6.96
N MET A 141 -7.93 13.40 8.09
CA MET A 141 -8.29 14.17 9.27
C MET A 141 -7.11 14.95 9.88
N GLY A 142 -5.94 14.30 9.99
CA GLY A 142 -4.76 14.85 10.64
C GLY A 142 -4.18 16.06 9.90
N VAL A 143 -4.15 16.02 8.58
CA VAL A 143 -3.67 17.13 7.74
C VAL A 143 -4.54 18.37 7.92
N ILE A 144 -5.87 18.22 7.91
CA ILE A 144 -6.79 19.34 8.13
C ILE A 144 -6.65 19.93 9.54
N TRP A 145 -6.39 19.09 10.55
CA TRP A 145 -6.15 19.58 11.91
C TRP A 145 -4.84 20.33 12.06
N VAL A 146 -3.78 19.91 11.35
CA VAL A 146 -2.50 20.63 11.33
C VAL A 146 -2.63 21.94 10.54
N GLY A 147 -3.39 21.96 9.44
CA GLY A 147 -3.68 23.15 8.64
C GLY A 147 -4.81 24.04 9.19
N ALA A 148 -5.39 23.72 10.35
CA ALA A 148 -6.61 24.37 10.84
C ALA A 148 -6.45 25.89 11.09
N GLU A 149 -5.22 26.35 11.38
CA GLU A 149 -4.91 27.77 11.58
C GLU A 149 -5.08 28.60 10.29
N GLU A 150 -4.93 27.98 9.11
CA GLU A 150 -5.10 28.65 7.81
C GLU A 150 -6.57 28.76 7.39
N PHE A 151 -7.45 27.95 7.98
CA PHE A 151 -8.88 27.88 7.67
C PHE A 151 -9.79 28.53 8.72
N GLU A 152 -9.28 29.40 9.59
CA GLU A 152 -10.12 30.17 10.56
C GLU A 152 -11.28 30.93 9.91
N ALA A 153 -11.28 31.09 8.58
CA ALA A 153 -12.37 31.65 7.80
C ALA A 153 -13.64 30.76 7.73
N VAL A 154 -13.56 29.45 7.99
CA VAL A 154 -14.71 28.52 7.88
C VAL A 154 -14.98 27.82 9.21
N ALA A 155 -15.95 28.34 9.97
CA ALA A 155 -16.35 27.79 11.25
C ALA A 155 -16.86 26.34 11.11
N GLY A 156 -16.22 25.41 11.82
CA GLY A 156 -16.67 24.01 11.90
C GLY A 156 -16.05 23.06 10.89
N LEU A 157 -15.13 23.53 10.03
CA LEU A 157 -14.50 22.70 8.99
C LEU A 157 -13.80 21.44 9.54
N PRO A 158 -12.98 21.51 10.61
CA PRO A 158 -12.34 20.30 11.15
C PRO A 158 -13.33 19.27 11.68
N GLN A 159 -14.45 19.72 12.24
CA GLN A 159 -15.50 18.85 12.76
C GLN A 159 -16.34 18.24 11.65
N SER A 160 -16.60 18.97 10.55
CA SER A 160 -17.32 18.41 9.41
C SER A 160 -16.50 17.37 8.67
N VAL A 161 -15.20 17.63 8.44
CA VAL A 161 -14.29 16.66 7.81
C VAL A 161 -14.24 15.37 8.63
N PHE A 162 -14.07 15.47 9.95
CA PHE A 162 -14.10 14.29 10.82
C PHE A 162 -15.35 13.42 10.62
N VAL A 163 -16.53 14.04 10.51
CA VAL A 163 -17.79 13.30 10.35
C VAL A 163 -17.86 12.64 8.97
N ILE A 164 -17.45 13.34 7.92
CA ILE A 164 -17.48 12.83 6.54
C ILE A 164 -16.51 11.65 6.40
N GLU A 165 -15.25 11.83 6.78
CA GLU A 165 -14.20 10.81 6.68
C GLU A 165 -14.56 9.50 7.42
N VAL A 166 -15.11 9.61 8.63
CA VAL A 166 -15.53 8.44 9.41
C VAL A 166 -16.76 7.77 8.79
N LEU A 167 -17.68 8.54 8.21
CA LEU A 167 -18.87 8.00 7.56
C LEU A 167 -18.52 7.29 6.25
N ASP A 168 -17.60 7.84 5.45
CA ASP A 168 -17.18 7.28 4.17
C ASP A 168 -16.26 6.07 4.31
N MET A 169 -15.49 6.00 5.41
CA MET A 169 -14.71 4.80 5.74
C MET A 169 -15.57 3.54 5.89
N ILE A 170 -16.84 3.66 6.31
CA ILE A 170 -17.74 2.51 6.55
C ILE A 170 -18.15 1.81 5.24
N PRO A 171 -18.81 2.49 4.27
CA PRO A 171 -19.13 1.87 2.99
C PRO A 171 -17.85 1.45 2.26
N GLU A 172 -16.76 2.22 2.35
CA GLU A 172 -15.49 1.84 1.74
C GLU A 172 -14.95 0.51 2.32
N ALA A 173 -14.96 0.35 3.64
CA ALA A 173 -14.53 -0.90 4.27
C ALA A 173 -15.46 -2.09 3.94
N ILE A 174 -16.77 -1.87 3.84
CA ILE A 174 -17.76 -2.93 3.62
C ILE A 174 -17.87 -3.30 2.14
N ILE A 175 -18.16 -2.32 1.28
CA ILE A 175 -18.42 -2.50 -0.16
C ILE A 175 -17.10 -2.80 -0.85
N THR A 176 -16.16 -1.85 -0.84
CA THR A 176 -14.87 -2.02 -1.50
C THR A 176 -14.00 -3.05 -0.76
N GLY A 177 -13.84 -2.92 0.55
CA GLY A 177 -12.93 -3.77 1.32
C GLY A 177 -13.36 -5.23 1.43
N LEU A 178 -14.65 -5.50 1.71
CA LEU A 178 -15.15 -6.87 1.89
C LEU A 178 -15.85 -7.42 0.65
N VAL A 179 -16.88 -6.74 0.13
CA VAL A 179 -17.76 -7.27 -0.92
C VAL A 179 -17.03 -7.38 -2.26
N PHE A 180 -16.27 -6.36 -2.65
CA PHE A 180 -15.51 -6.33 -3.90
C PHE A 180 -14.01 -6.61 -3.73
N GLY A 181 -13.49 -6.55 -2.51
CA GLY A 181 -12.10 -6.90 -2.19
C GLY A 181 -11.97 -8.34 -1.67
N ALA A 182 -12.18 -8.55 -0.38
CA ALA A 182 -11.84 -9.80 0.29
C ALA A 182 -12.64 -11.03 -0.20
N ILE A 183 -13.95 -10.88 -0.47
CA ILE A 183 -14.81 -11.98 -0.92
C ILE A 183 -14.39 -12.50 -2.30
N PRO A 184 -14.19 -11.66 -3.33
CA PRO A 184 -13.70 -12.15 -4.61
C PRO A 184 -12.27 -12.73 -4.51
N THR A 185 -11.38 -12.14 -3.70
CA THR A 185 -10.02 -12.66 -3.51
C THR A 185 -10.02 -14.08 -2.94
N MET A 186 -10.87 -14.39 -1.95
CA MET A 186 -10.93 -15.74 -1.34
C MET A 186 -11.33 -16.84 -2.31
N TYR A 187 -12.02 -16.51 -3.41
CA TYR A 187 -12.35 -17.47 -4.46
C TYR A 187 -11.34 -17.45 -5.61
N LEU A 188 -10.84 -16.27 -5.97
CA LEU A 188 -9.94 -16.09 -7.11
C LEU A 188 -8.56 -16.70 -6.84
N VAL A 189 -7.97 -16.44 -5.67
CA VAL A 189 -6.61 -16.89 -5.35
C VAL A 189 -6.45 -18.41 -5.40
N PRO A 190 -7.29 -19.23 -4.72
CA PRO A 190 -7.22 -20.68 -4.84
C PRO A 190 -7.40 -21.17 -6.28
N SER A 191 -8.20 -20.45 -7.08
CA SER A 191 -8.50 -20.81 -8.47
C SER A 191 -7.35 -20.54 -9.42
N LEU A 192 -6.50 -19.55 -9.13
CA LEU A 192 -5.33 -19.16 -9.91
C LEU A 192 -4.04 -19.87 -9.49
N TYR A 193 -3.97 -20.31 -8.23
CA TYR A 193 -2.80 -20.97 -7.67
C TYR A 193 -2.37 -22.20 -8.50
N GLY A 194 -1.08 -22.24 -8.84
CA GLY A 194 -0.50 -23.29 -9.66
C GLY A 194 -0.79 -23.19 -11.16
N LYS A 195 -1.57 -22.19 -11.60
CA LYS A 195 -1.87 -21.95 -13.02
C LYS A 195 -1.14 -20.73 -13.55
N VAL A 196 -1.08 -19.64 -12.80
CA VAL A 196 -0.48 -18.37 -13.26
C VAL A 196 1.04 -18.39 -13.11
N GLU A 197 1.57 -18.93 -12.01
CA GLU A 197 3.02 -18.95 -11.74
C GLU A 197 3.80 -19.68 -12.85
N PRO A 198 3.37 -20.88 -13.33
CA PRO A 198 4.06 -21.58 -14.41
C PRO A 198 4.09 -20.83 -15.74
N LEU A 199 3.05 -20.02 -16.04
CA LEU A 199 3.00 -19.21 -17.26
C LEU A 199 4.06 -18.11 -17.27
N LEU A 200 4.49 -17.64 -16.10
CA LEU A 200 5.60 -16.70 -15.93
C LEU A 200 6.95 -17.41 -15.72
N GLY A 201 6.98 -18.73 -15.85
CA GLY A 201 8.16 -19.56 -15.60
C GLY A 201 8.59 -19.53 -14.13
N ILE A 202 7.67 -19.27 -13.20
CA ILE A 202 7.90 -19.26 -11.75
C ILE A 202 7.30 -20.55 -11.17
N ASN A 203 7.97 -21.16 -10.20
CA ASN A 203 7.38 -22.29 -9.49
C ASN A 203 6.27 -21.80 -8.56
N PRO A 204 5.14 -22.53 -8.44
CA PRO A 204 4.09 -22.17 -7.50
C PRO A 204 4.63 -21.95 -6.09
N ARG A 205 4.01 -20.99 -5.37
CA ARG A 205 4.43 -20.64 -4.00
C ARG A 205 4.31 -21.88 -3.09
N PRO A 206 5.34 -22.22 -2.30
CA PRO A 206 5.23 -23.34 -1.37
C PRO A 206 4.16 -23.07 -0.31
N GLN A 207 3.39 -24.09 0.02
CA GLN A 207 2.33 -24.02 1.02
C GLN A 207 2.81 -24.52 2.39
N SER A 208 2.19 -24.00 3.44
CA SER A 208 2.44 -24.40 4.83
C SER A 208 1.18 -24.22 5.68
N ASP A 209 0.94 -25.15 6.60
CA ASP A 209 -0.17 -25.08 7.58
C ASP A 209 0.10 -24.09 8.73
N ALA A 210 1.11 -23.23 8.58
CA ALA A 210 1.49 -22.27 9.59
C ALA A 210 0.39 -21.22 9.82
N SER A 211 0.25 -20.77 11.07
CA SER A 211 -0.71 -19.72 11.42
C SER A 211 -0.36 -18.39 10.72
N MET A 212 -1.34 -17.57 10.38
CA MET A 212 -1.14 -16.29 9.67
C MET A 212 -0.13 -15.34 10.33
N LEU A 213 0.05 -15.45 11.65
CA LEU A 213 0.92 -14.57 12.43
C LEU A 213 2.30 -15.17 12.71
N SER A 214 2.59 -16.39 12.25
CA SER A 214 3.85 -17.06 12.60
C SER A 214 5.08 -16.34 12.04
N GLU A 215 4.94 -15.69 10.88
CA GLU A 215 6.01 -14.91 10.26
C GLU A 215 5.87 -13.40 10.54
N ILE A 216 4.76 -12.98 11.16
CA ILE A 216 4.50 -11.57 11.49
C ILE A 216 5.19 -11.20 12.80
N GLY A 217 6.48 -10.84 12.67
CA GLY A 217 7.28 -10.29 13.77
C GLY A 217 7.15 -8.77 13.95
N ILE A 218 7.85 -8.25 14.97
CA ILE A 218 7.93 -6.83 15.33
C ILE A 218 8.31 -5.91 14.16
N MET A 219 9.01 -6.43 13.16
CA MET A 219 9.43 -5.64 12.00
C MET A 219 8.30 -5.33 11.04
N HIS A 220 7.32 -6.23 10.89
CA HIS A 220 6.12 -5.91 10.10
C HIS A 220 5.33 -4.81 10.79
N VAL A 221 5.19 -4.89 12.12
CA VAL A 221 4.54 -3.84 12.91
C VAL A 221 5.30 -2.51 12.80
N ALA A 222 6.63 -2.53 12.92
CA ALA A 222 7.45 -1.34 12.75
C ALA A 222 7.35 -0.77 11.32
N ALA A 223 7.26 -1.62 10.30
CA ALA A 223 7.07 -1.19 8.91
C ALA A 223 5.70 -0.52 8.71
N LEU A 224 4.62 -1.09 9.26
CA LEU A 224 3.27 -0.50 9.20
C LEU A 224 3.22 0.86 9.91
N ILE A 225 3.81 0.96 11.09
CA ILE A 225 3.91 2.23 11.84
C ILE A 225 4.78 3.24 11.08
N GLY A 226 5.95 2.82 10.62
CA GLY A 226 6.87 3.67 9.86
C GLY A 226 6.27 4.17 8.55
N ALA A 227 5.53 3.29 7.85
CA ALA A 227 4.77 3.64 6.65
C ALA A 227 3.70 4.68 6.96
N SER A 228 2.94 4.51 8.05
CA SER A 228 1.90 5.47 8.45
C SER A 228 2.48 6.85 8.78
N ILE A 229 3.61 6.89 9.49
CA ILE A 229 4.32 8.14 9.80
C ILE A 229 4.84 8.79 8.52
N LEU A 230 5.49 8.03 7.64
CA LEU A 230 6.00 8.55 6.37
C LEU A 230 4.86 9.07 5.48
N ALA A 231 3.75 8.35 5.42
CA ALA A 231 2.58 8.74 4.67
C ALA A 231 1.98 10.06 5.20
N PHE A 232 1.93 10.26 6.52
CA PHE A 232 1.53 11.54 7.12
C PHE A 232 2.40 12.71 6.64
N PHE A 233 3.72 12.52 6.55
CA PHE A 233 4.62 13.55 6.01
C PHE A 233 4.37 13.82 4.52
N PHE A 234 4.09 12.79 3.71
CA PHE A 234 3.73 12.98 2.31
C PHE A 234 2.41 13.73 2.16
N ALA A 235 1.37 13.35 2.91
CA ALA A 235 0.06 14.00 2.88
C ALA A 235 0.17 15.48 3.32
N THR A 236 0.86 15.73 4.43
CA THR A 236 1.10 17.11 4.93
C THR A 236 1.90 17.92 3.91
N ALA A 237 2.98 17.37 3.36
CA ALA A 237 3.77 18.06 2.33
C ALA A 237 2.95 18.34 1.07
N GLY A 238 2.15 17.38 0.60
CA GLY A 238 1.27 17.55 -0.55
C GLY A 238 0.26 18.68 -0.33
N PHE A 239 -0.38 18.71 0.84
CA PHE A 239 -1.32 19.75 1.23
C PHE A 239 -0.67 21.15 1.23
N PHE A 240 0.42 21.35 1.98
CA PHE A 240 1.06 22.67 2.10
C PHE A 240 1.79 23.12 0.82
N LEU A 241 2.28 22.19 -0.01
CA LEU A 241 2.88 22.53 -1.32
C LEU A 241 1.80 22.76 -2.39
N GLY A 242 0.60 22.19 -2.23
CA GLY A 242 -0.55 22.42 -3.10
C GLY A 242 -1.18 23.81 -2.92
N LEU A 243 -1.20 24.34 -1.70
CA LEU A 243 -1.74 25.67 -1.39
C LEU A 243 -1.13 26.82 -2.23
N PRO A 244 0.21 26.98 -2.35
CA PRO A 244 0.79 28.05 -3.17
C PRO A 244 0.55 27.86 -4.68
N MET A 245 0.24 26.65 -5.14
CA MET A 245 -0.14 26.37 -6.54
C MET A 245 -1.58 26.79 -6.85
N MET A 246 -2.46 26.89 -5.84
CA MET A 246 -3.81 27.45 -6.01
C MET A 246 -3.81 28.99 -6.04
N GLU A 247 -2.83 29.65 -5.42
CA GLU A 247 -2.76 31.11 -5.37
C GLU A 247 -1.98 31.76 -6.54
N THR A 248 -1.20 31.01 -7.32
CA THR A 248 -0.34 31.63 -8.35
C THR A 248 -0.39 30.92 -9.71
N GLU A 249 -0.86 31.63 -10.74
CA GLU A 249 -0.64 31.28 -12.16
C GLU A 249 0.83 31.49 -12.59
N SER A 250 1.79 31.01 -11.81
CA SER A 250 3.22 31.20 -12.10
C SER A 250 3.92 29.87 -12.36
N LEU A 251 4.49 29.80 -13.57
CA LEU A 251 5.26 28.69 -14.12
C LEU A 251 6.24 28.09 -13.10
N LEU A 252 6.14 26.77 -12.93
CA LEU A 252 7.10 25.82 -12.36
C LEU A 252 8.41 26.47 -11.84
N ASN A 253 8.34 27.09 -10.66
CA ASN A 253 9.54 27.58 -10.00
C ASN A 253 10.25 26.38 -9.35
N ILE A 254 11.18 25.77 -10.09
CA ILE A 254 12.02 24.67 -9.61
C ILE A 254 12.77 25.04 -8.31
N GLY A 255 12.97 26.34 -8.03
CA GLY A 255 13.53 26.83 -6.76
C GLY A 255 12.57 26.71 -5.56
N ALA A 256 11.26 26.83 -5.77
CA ALA A 256 10.24 26.56 -4.75
C ALA A 256 10.02 25.04 -4.57
N LEU A 257 10.12 24.26 -5.65
CA LEU A 257 10.08 22.79 -5.65
C LEU A 257 11.23 22.15 -4.83
N VAL A 258 12.35 22.86 -4.66
CA VAL A 258 13.54 22.40 -3.92
C VAL A 258 13.66 23.05 -2.52
N GLY A 259 12.72 23.92 -2.13
CA GLY A 259 12.58 24.38 -0.74
C GLY A 259 13.86 24.90 -0.08
N LEU A 260 14.69 25.68 -0.80
CA LEU A 260 15.94 26.23 -0.27
C LEU A 260 15.80 27.64 0.34
N THR A 261 14.58 28.16 0.49
CA THR A 261 14.35 29.39 1.25
C THR A 261 14.01 29.05 2.70
N VAL A 262 14.95 29.38 3.59
CA VAL A 262 14.91 29.15 5.04
C VAL A 262 13.85 30.00 5.76
N GLU A 263 13.26 30.98 5.07
CA GLU A 263 12.34 31.95 5.67
C GLU A 263 10.90 31.42 5.90
N ASP A 264 10.45 30.38 5.18
CA ASP A 264 9.05 29.90 5.24
C ASP A 264 8.87 28.47 5.80
N GLY A 265 9.88 27.88 6.44
CA GLY A 265 9.76 26.54 7.04
C GLY A 265 9.75 25.34 6.07
N GLY A 266 9.73 25.58 4.75
CA GLY A 266 9.72 24.53 3.72
C GLY A 266 10.91 23.56 3.76
N ALA A 267 12.11 24.04 4.13
CA ALA A 267 13.29 23.17 4.29
C ALA A 267 13.10 22.11 5.39
N GLY A 268 12.31 22.40 6.43
CA GLY A 268 12.00 21.46 7.51
C GLY A 268 11.14 20.28 7.05
N ILE A 269 10.21 20.52 6.11
CA ILE A 269 9.34 19.49 5.53
C ILE A 269 10.17 18.52 4.69
N PHE A 270 11.07 19.01 3.84
CA PHE A 270 11.93 18.13 3.04
C PHE A 270 12.95 17.34 3.89
N ILE A 271 13.53 17.97 4.92
CA ILE A 271 14.44 17.28 5.84
C ILE A 271 13.68 16.19 6.62
N SER A 272 12.45 16.47 7.08
CA SER A 272 11.63 15.48 7.80
C SER A 272 11.14 14.36 6.89
N LEU A 273 10.78 14.63 5.63
CA LEU A 273 10.49 13.62 4.61
C LEU A 273 11.70 12.72 4.35
N ILE A 274 12.89 13.29 4.14
CA ILE A 274 14.12 12.53 3.92
C ILE A 274 14.44 11.66 5.14
N LEU A 275 14.31 12.21 6.35
CA LEU A 275 14.54 11.46 7.59
C LEU A 275 13.52 10.33 7.79
N ALA A 276 12.23 10.59 7.53
CA ALA A 276 11.16 9.59 7.60
C ALA A 276 11.38 8.49 6.55
N PHE A 277 11.79 8.85 5.34
CA PHE A 277 12.11 7.92 4.27
C PHE A 277 13.33 7.05 4.60
N ILE A 278 14.39 7.65 5.17
CA ILE A 278 15.56 6.91 5.64
C ILE A 278 15.18 5.95 6.78
N LEU A 279 14.36 6.39 7.75
CA LEU A 279 13.87 5.53 8.83
C LEU A 279 13.05 4.36 8.30
N PHE A 280 12.14 4.62 7.35
CA PHE A 280 11.36 3.60 6.68
C PHE A 280 12.27 2.58 5.96
N LEU A 281 13.23 3.06 5.15
CA LEU A 281 14.19 2.19 4.47
C LEU A 281 15.06 1.39 5.44
N LEU A 282 15.46 1.96 6.58
CA LEU A 282 16.22 1.26 7.61
C LEU A 282 15.40 0.16 8.26
N VAL A 283 14.13 0.40 8.59
CA VAL A 283 13.20 -0.62 9.13
C VAL A 283 13.02 -1.75 8.11
N VAL A 284 12.79 -1.42 6.84
CA VAL A 284 12.60 -2.41 5.77
C VAL A 284 13.89 -3.20 5.49
N ALA A 285 15.04 -2.53 5.38
CA ALA A 285 16.33 -3.18 5.11
C ALA A 285 16.80 -4.07 6.27
N TRP A 286 16.57 -3.64 7.51
CA TRP A 286 16.89 -4.44 8.69
C TRP A 286 15.97 -5.66 8.82
N GLY A 287 14.69 -5.52 8.48
CA GLY A 287 13.73 -6.62 8.38
C GLY A 287 14.16 -7.68 7.34
N ARG A 288 14.68 -7.25 6.19
CA ARG A 288 15.20 -8.15 5.13
C ARG A 288 16.46 -8.93 5.53
N ASN A 289 17.30 -8.37 6.40
CA ASN A 289 18.55 -9.03 6.84
C ASN A 289 18.36 -9.96 8.05
N SER A 290 17.31 -9.76 8.86
CA SER A 290 17.05 -10.56 10.06
C SER A 290 16.37 -11.92 9.76
N THR A 291 15.93 -12.13 8.52
CA THR A 291 15.49 -13.43 7.99
C THR A 291 16.65 -14.25 7.43
N ALA A 292 17.89 -13.76 7.48
CA ALA A 292 19.06 -14.61 7.31
C ALA A 292 19.06 -15.61 8.48
N PRO A 293 19.02 -16.93 8.22
CA PRO A 293 18.98 -17.91 9.27
C PRO A 293 20.22 -17.70 10.15
N THR A 294 19.98 -17.55 11.45
CA THR A 294 21.03 -17.61 12.46
C THR A 294 21.91 -18.80 12.11
N ARG A 295 23.15 -18.54 11.68
CA ARG A 295 24.18 -19.58 11.60
C ARG A 295 24.28 -20.15 13.01
N GLN A 296 23.60 -21.26 13.29
CA GLN A 296 23.97 -22.10 14.40
C GLN A 296 25.38 -22.58 14.08
N GLN A 297 26.33 -21.87 14.67
CA GLN A 297 27.71 -22.26 14.72
C GLN A 297 27.77 -23.66 15.29
N SER A 298 28.48 -24.50 14.56
CA SER A 298 29.07 -25.70 15.07
C SER A 298 29.82 -25.43 16.37
N GLN A 299 29.81 -26.45 17.22
CA GLN A 299 30.81 -26.84 18.23
C GLN A 299 30.36 -26.75 19.69
N THR A 300 30.07 -27.92 20.25
CA THR A 300 30.82 -28.47 21.39
C THR A 300 30.75 -30.00 21.24
N ARG A 301 31.80 -30.62 20.68
CA ARG A 301 32.76 -31.47 21.41
C ARG A 301 32.10 -32.41 22.43
N LYS A 302 31.86 -33.66 22.05
CA LYS A 302 32.73 -34.84 22.29
C LYS A 302 32.20 -36.03 21.50
#